data_AF-A0A820S008-F1
#
_entry.id   AF-A0A820S008-F1
#
_cell.length_a   1.000
_cell.length_b   1.000
_cell.length_c   1.000
_cell.angle_alpha   90.00
_cell.angle_beta   90.00
_cell.angle_gamma   90.00
#
_symmetry.space_group_name_H-M   'P 1'
#
loop_
_entity.id
_entity.type
_entity.pdbx_description
1 polymer ?
#
loop_
_entity_poly.entity_id
_entity_poly.type
_entity_poly.pdbx_seq_one_letter_code
_entity_poly.pdbx_strand_id
1 'polypeptide(L)'
;MNTANVIQNIIKRTVDLISTIIGCHVKFRREYPNASRFDMLYDDLVAQPIETVRRLYNHFGLAWSNEFETAMLAWLRDNPQGKQGRNPYALSDYGIILDDIKLRYKDYI
;
A
#
# COMPACT_ATOMS: atom_id res chain seq x y z
N MET A 1 -27.25 19.69 -8.68
CA MET A 1 -26.06 19.58 -7.81
C MET A 1 -24.83 19.96 -8.63
N ASN A 2 -23.95 20.82 -8.11
CA ASN A 2 -22.73 21.26 -8.81
C ASN A 2 -21.68 20.13 -8.80
N THR A 3 -21.14 19.77 -9.97
CA THR A 3 -20.11 18.73 -10.17
C THR A 3 -18.89 18.94 -9.26
N ALA A 4 -18.47 20.18 -9.04
CA ALA A 4 -17.35 20.52 -8.16
C ALA A 4 -17.62 20.07 -6.70
N ASN A 5 -18.85 20.25 -6.21
CA ASN A 5 -19.21 19.83 -4.85
C ASN A 5 -19.24 18.30 -4.71
N VAL A 6 -19.58 17.57 -5.76
CA VAL A 6 -19.57 16.10 -5.75
C VAL A 6 -18.14 15.58 -5.64
N ILE A 7 -17.22 16.12 -6.44
CA ILE A 7 -15.80 15.73 -6.43
C ILE A 7 -15.18 16.00 -5.06
N GLN A 8 -15.41 17.18 -4.50
CA GLN A 8 -14.90 17.55 -3.17
C GLN A 8 -15.45 16.66 -2.05
N ASN A 9 -16.72 16.27 -2.13
CA ASN A 9 -17.30 15.32 -1.19
C ASN A 9 -16.70 13.92 -1.32
N ILE A 10 -16.40 13.45 -2.54
CA ILE A 10 -15.72 12.16 -2.75
C ILE A 10 -14.32 12.19 -2.15
N ILE A 11 -13.55 13.24 -2.42
CA ILE A 11 -12.19 13.40 -1.89
C ILE A 11 -12.21 13.34 -0.35
N LYS A 12 -13.07 14.15 0.28
CA LYS A 12 -13.20 14.18 1.73
C LYS A 12 -13.53 12.79 2.30
N ARG A 13 -14.54 12.12 1.74
CA ARG A 13 -14.94 10.78 2.20
C ARG A 13 -13.83 9.76 2.01
N THR A 14 -13.08 9.81 0.91
CA THR A 14 -11.95 8.91 0.66
C THR A 14 -10.82 9.13 1.66
N VAL A 15 -10.44 10.39 1.92
CA VAL A 15 -9.39 10.72 2.90
C VAL A 15 -9.81 10.30 4.31
N ASP A 16 -11.07 10.51 4.69
CA ASP A 16 -11.61 10.09 5.99
C ASP A 16 -11.68 8.56 6.13
N LEU A 17 -12.04 7.85 5.05
CA LEU A 17 -12.01 6.39 5.01
C LEU A 17 -10.59 5.85 5.21
N ILE A 18 -9.61 6.38 4.47
CA ILE A 18 -8.20 5.99 4.61
C ILE A 18 -7.70 6.29 6.02
N SER A 19 -8.08 7.43 6.60
CA SER A 19 -7.75 7.80 7.99
C SER A 19 -8.30 6.81 8.99
N THR A 20 -9.51 6.33 8.78
CA THR A 20 -10.14 5.33 9.64
C THR A 20 -9.40 3.99 9.54
N ILE A 21 -9.07 3.53 8.33
CA ILE A 21 -8.35 2.27 8.10
C ILE A 21 -6.95 2.31 8.74
N ILE A 22 -6.20 3.38 8.49
CA ILE A 22 -4.86 3.57 9.08
C ILE A 22 -4.94 3.68 10.60
N GLY A 23 -5.92 4.41 11.13
CA GLY A 23 -6.15 4.51 12.58
C GLY A 23 -6.41 3.15 13.23
N CYS A 24 -7.24 2.30 12.61
CA CYS A 24 -7.45 0.92 13.06
C CYS A 24 -6.16 0.10 13.05
N HIS A 25 -5.34 0.24 12.00
CA HIS A 25 -4.06 -0.45 11.88
C HIS A 25 -3.04 0.00 12.94
N VAL A 26 -2.88 1.32 13.15
CA VAL A 26 -2.00 1.89 14.19
C VAL A 26 -2.46 1.44 15.58
N LYS A 27 -3.78 1.48 15.85
CA LYS A 27 -4.36 1.00 17.10
C LYS A 27 -4.04 -0.47 17.34
N PHE A 28 -4.25 -1.33 16.34
CA PHE A 28 -3.92 -2.76 16.44
C PHE A 28 -2.43 -2.99 16.76
N ARG A 29 -1.52 -2.22 16.17
CA ARG A 29 -0.08 -2.31 16.48
C ARG A 29 0.24 -1.96 17.93
N ARG A 30 -0.39 -0.91 18.45
CA ARG A 30 -0.21 -0.46 19.83
C ARG A 30 -0.78 -1.46 20.84
N GLU A 31 -1.96 -2.02 20.57
CA GLU A 31 -2.63 -2.97 21.47
C GLU A 31 -1.99 -4.37 21.45
N TYR A 32 -1.44 -4.77 20.31
CA TYR A 32 -0.83 -6.09 20.13
C TYR A 32 0.61 -5.95 19.61
N PRO A 33 1.56 -5.49 20.42
CA PRO A 33 2.94 -5.30 19.98
C PRO A 33 3.62 -6.61 19.54
N ASN A 34 3.23 -7.73 20.16
CA ASN A 34 3.83 -9.05 19.92
C ASN A 34 3.03 -9.91 18.91
N ALA A 35 2.01 -9.35 18.24
CA ALA A 35 1.31 -10.10 17.21
C ALA A 35 2.25 -10.41 16.03
N SER A 36 2.23 -11.66 15.57
CA SER A 36 2.97 -12.07 14.37
C SER A 36 2.47 -11.30 13.15
N ARG A 37 3.36 -10.55 12.50
CA ARG A 37 3.08 -9.61 11.42
C ARG A 37 4.33 -9.41 10.57
N PHE A 38 4.15 -9.25 9.26
CA PHE A 38 5.21 -8.90 8.32
C PHE A 38 4.92 -7.56 7.64
N ASP A 39 5.86 -6.61 7.73
CA ASP A 39 5.77 -5.32 7.07
C ASP A 39 6.35 -5.41 5.66
N MET A 40 5.45 -5.37 4.67
CA MET A 40 5.81 -5.37 3.26
C MET A 40 5.76 -3.94 2.72
N LEU A 41 6.92 -3.37 2.45
CA LEU A 41 7.02 -2.07 1.80
C LEU A 41 6.73 -2.21 0.30
N TYR A 42 5.92 -1.31 -0.24
CA TYR A 42 5.57 -1.33 -1.65
C TYR A 42 6.80 -1.18 -2.54
N ASP A 43 7.72 -0.27 -2.19
CA ASP A 43 8.94 -0.02 -2.98
C ASP A 43 9.85 -1.25 -3.03
N ASP A 44 10.01 -1.97 -1.91
CA ASP A 44 10.74 -3.24 -1.85
C ASP A 44 10.09 -4.30 -2.74
N LEU A 45 8.75 -4.43 -2.67
CA LEU A 45 8.00 -5.41 -3.46
C LEU A 45 8.15 -5.14 -4.96
N VAL A 46 8.10 -3.87 -5.36
CA VAL A 46 8.25 -3.47 -6.78
C VAL A 46 9.69 -3.69 -7.26
N ALA A 47 10.68 -3.29 -6.46
CA ALA A 47 12.08 -3.39 -6.85
C ALA A 47 12.60 -4.84 -6.81
N GLN A 48 12.16 -5.62 -5.82
CA GLN A 48 12.67 -6.96 -5.52
C GLN A 48 11.52 -7.90 -5.10
N PRO A 49 10.61 -8.26 -6.01
CA PRO A 49 9.42 -9.04 -5.67
C PRO A 49 9.73 -10.43 -5.11
N ILE A 50 10.68 -11.15 -5.72
CA ILE A 50 11.05 -12.51 -5.27
C ILE A 50 11.64 -12.47 -3.86
N GLU A 51 12.58 -11.56 -3.60
CA GLU A 51 13.24 -11.45 -2.30
C GLU A 51 12.26 -11.00 -1.21
N THR A 52 11.35 -10.07 -1.53
CA THR A 52 10.30 -9.63 -0.62
C THR A 52 9.38 -10.78 -0.21
N VAL A 53 8.95 -11.61 -1.17
CA VAL A 53 8.10 -12.78 -0.87
C VAL A 53 8.89 -13.87 -0.14
N ARG A 54 10.20 -14.05 -0.42
CA ARG A 54 11.06 -14.98 0.32
C ARG A 54 11.20 -14.58 1.79
N ARG A 55 11.39 -13.30 2.08
CA ARG A 55 11.40 -12.75 3.45
C ARG A 55 10.07 -12.99 4.16
N LEU A 56 8.95 -12.80 3.47
CA LEU A 56 7.61 -13.09 3.99
C LEU A 56 7.47 -14.57 4.38
N TYR A 57 7.85 -15.48 3.49
CA TYR A 57 7.76 -16.92 3.74
C TYR A 57 8.63 -17.35 4.92
N ASN A 58 9.88 -16.87 4.95
CA ASN A 58 10.80 -17.15 6.06
C ASN A 58 10.25 -16.63 7.40
N HIS A 59 9.67 -15.43 7.42
CA HIS A 59 9.08 -14.85 8.63
C HIS A 59 7.96 -15.72 9.22
N PHE A 60 7.13 -16.34 8.38
CA PHE A 60 6.03 -17.20 8.80
C PHE A 60 6.40 -18.70 8.86
N GLY A 61 7.66 -19.07 8.59
CA GLY A 61 8.10 -20.47 8.57
C GLY A 61 7.44 -21.30 7.46
N LEU A 62 7.06 -20.67 6.35
CA LEU A 62 6.44 -21.33 5.20
C LEU A 62 7.50 -21.97 4.30
N ALA A 63 7.21 -23.14 3.76
CA ALA A 63 8.11 -23.84 2.85
C ALA A 63 8.29 -23.07 1.54
N TRP A 64 9.54 -23.02 1.06
CA TRP A 64 9.91 -22.41 -0.22
C TRP A 64 10.39 -23.49 -1.18
N SER A 65 9.72 -23.66 -2.32
CA SER A 65 10.11 -24.64 -3.34
C SER A 65 10.58 -23.97 -4.64
N ASN A 66 11.38 -24.71 -5.41
CA ASN A 66 11.88 -24.24 -6.70
C ASN A 66 10.74 -24.07 -7.72
N GLU A 67 9.70 -24.92 -7.64
CA GLU A 67 8.52 -24.87 -8.51
C GLU A 67 7.73 -23.57 -8.26
N PHE A 68 7.56 -23.20 -6.99
CA PHE A 68 6.89 -21.95 -6.60
C PHE A 68 7.65 -20.73 -7.14
N GLU A 69 8.97 -20.67 -6.93
CA GLU A 69 9.80 -19.57 -7.43
C GLU A 69 9.76 -19.47 -8.96
N THR A 70 9.83 -20.61 -9.65
CA THR A 70 9.75 -20.68 -11.12
C THR A 70 8.40 -20.14 -11.61
N ALA A 71 7.30 -20.51 -10.96
CA ALA A 71 5.96 -20.02 -11.31
C ALA A 71 5.82 -18.51 -11.08
N MET A 72 6.36 -17.96 -9.98
CA MET A 72 6.36 -16.52 -9.74
C MET A 72 7.16 -15.76 -10.80
N LEU A 73 8.35 -16.25 -11.15
CA LEU A 73 9.18 -15.64 -12.19
C LEU A 73 8.48 -15.64 -13.55
N ALA A 74 7.81 -16.73 -13.92
CA ALA A 74 7.01 -16.80 -15.14
C ALA A 74 5.87 -15.77 -15.11
N TRP A 75 5.14 -15.67 -13.99
CA TRP A 75 4.07 -14.70 -13.84
C TRP A 75 4.57 -13.25 -13.95
N LEU A 76 5.70 -12.91 -13.31
CA LEU A 76 6.29 -11.57 -13.35
C LEU A 76 6.73 -11.20 -14.77
N ARG A 77 7.35 -12.14 -15.50
CA ARG A 77 7.72 -11.95 -16.91
C ARG A 77 6.49 -11.69 -17.77
N ASP A 78 5.41 -12.42 -17.52
CA ASP A 78 4.19 -12.33 -18.32
C ASP A 78 3.30 -11.15 -17.88
N ASN A 79 3.55 -10.54 -16.70
CA ASN A 79 2.78 -9.44 -16.11
C ASN A 79 3.65 -8.28 -15.59
N PRO A 80 4.49 -7.64 -16.44
CA PRO A 80 5.24 -6.46 -16.02
C PRO A 80 4.32 -5.36 -15.49
N GLN A 81 4.74 -4.75 -14.38
CA GLN A 81 4.07 -3.62 -13.78
C GLN A 81 4.09 -2.41 -14.72
N GLY A 82 3.00 -1.64 -14.75
CA GLY A 82 2.92 -0.42 -15.57
C GLY A 82 2.49 -0.64 -17.01
N LYS A 83 2.06 -1.85 -17.41
CA LYS A 83 1.46 -2.14 -18.72
C LYS A 83 0.36 -1.17 -19.17
N GLN A 84 -0.35 -0.57 -18.22
CA GLN A 84 -1.48 0.34 -18.47
C GLN A 84 -1.08 1.83 -18.51
N GLY A 85 0.23 2.14 -18.48
CA GLY A 85 0.72 3.51 -18.40
C GLY A 85 0.59 4.11 -16.99
N ARG A 86 1.22 5.26 -16.77
CA ARG A 86 1.03 6.07 -15.56
C ARG A 86 0.11 7.23 -15.91
N ASN A 87 -0.98 7.36 -15.17
CA ASN A 87 -1.77 8.59 -15.18
C ASN A 87 -1.14 9.56 -14.16
N PRO A 88 -0.49 10.64 -14.58
CA PRO A 88 0.02 11.63 -13.65
C PRO A 88 -1.16 12.34 -12.98
N TYR A 89 -1.18 12.33 -11.65
CA TYR A 89 -2.11 13.11 -10.83
C TYR A 89 -1.30 13.91 -9.83
N ALA A 90 -1.63 15.18 -9.65
CA ALA A 90 -1.08 16.01 -8.58
C ALA A 90 -2.12 16.21 -7.48
N LEU A 91 -1.66 16.27 -6.22
CA LEU A 91 -2.54 16.58 -5.08
C LEU A 91 -3.25 17.94 -5.27
N SER A 92 -2.57 18.90 -5.90
CA SER A 92 -3.11 20.22 -6.23
C SER A 92 -4.31 20.18 -7.15
N ASP A 93 -4.43 19.17 -8.03
CA ASP A 93 -5.57 19.02 -8.95
C ASP A 93 -6.89 18.80 -8.20
N TYR A 94 -6.78 18.38 -6.95
CA TYR A 94 -7.89 18.07 -6.04
C TYR A 94 -7.98 19.04 -4.86
N GLY A 95 -7.11 20.05 -4.79
CA GLY A 95 -7.04 21.01 -3.68
C GLY A 95 -6.48 20.41 -2.39
N ILE A 96 -5.69 19.33 -2.47
CA ILE A 96 -5.08 18.67 -1.32
C ILE A 96 -3.68 19.23 -1.08
N ILE A 97 -3.39 19.62 0.16
CA ILE A 97 -2.07 20.09 0.60
C ILE A 97 -1.29 18.91 1.19
N LEU A 98 -0.06 18.70 0.71
CA LEU A 98 0.78 17.57 1.16
C LEU A 98 1.07 17.61 2.67
N ASP A 99 1.28 18.79 3.24
CA ASP A 99 1.59 18.93 4.66
C ASP A 99 0.39 18.57 5.55
N ASP A 100 -0.85 18.80 5.08
CA ASP A 100 -2.06 18.35 5.79
C ASP A 100 -2.15 16.82 5.82
N ILE A 101 -1.77 16.15 4.71
CA ILE A 101 -1.70 14.69 4.63
C ILE A 101 -0.63 14.15 5.58
N LYS A 102 0.58 14.73 5.58
CA LYS A 102 1.65 14.35 6.52
C LYS A 102 1.23 14.53 7.97
N LEU A 103 0.61 15.66 8.31
CA LEU A 103 0.13 15.93 9.65
C LEU A 103 -0.95 14.92 10.06
N ARG A 104 -1.89 14.59 9.16
CA ARG A 104 -2.98 13.65 9.41
C ARG A 104 -2.48 12.22 9.66
N TYR A 105 -1.44 11.80 8.93
CA TYR A 105 -0.91 10.43 8.98
C TYR A 105 0.41 10.29 9.75
N LYS A 106 0.81 11.30 10.54
CA LYS A 106 2.07 11.31 11.30
C LYS A 106 2.27 10.13 12.25
N ASP A 107 1.18 9.50 12.69
CA ASP A 107 1.22 8.36 13.60
C ASP A 107 1.54 7.05 12.87
N TYR A 108 1.49 7.07 11.53
CA TYR A 108 1.77 5.95 10.64
C TYR A 108 3.10 6.11 9.88
N ILE A 109 3.44 7.34 9.48
CA ILE A 109 4.65 7.69 8.73
C ILE A 109 5.87 7.81 9.64
#